data_AF-A0A7X3G767-F1
#
_entry.id   AF-A0A7X3G767-F1
#
_cell.length_a   1.000
_cell.length_b   1.000
_cell.length_c   1.000
_cell.angle_alpha   90.00
_cell.angle_beta   90.00
_cell.angle_gamma   90.00
#
_symmetry.space_group_name_H-M   'P 1'
#
loop_
_entity.id
_entity.type
_entity.pdbx_description
1 polymer ?
#
loop_
_entity_poly.entity_id
_entity_poly.type
_entity_poly.pdbx_seq_one_letter_code
_entity_poly.pdbx_strand_id
1 'polypeptide(L)'
;MNVYVVEYSTCVEIDYPLYSGKRERQSCTVGVFSSRLKAKRAIVTFVESFGICDVIKLSDLDLESLVVEDYTKTIVVHKKQFLDQNSDGTVKSYRHEAIKIAKYKLNE
;
A
#
# COMPACT_ATOMS: atom_id res chain seq x y z
N MET A 1 -11.64 -17.14 15.35
CA MET A 1 -10.29 -16.53 15.55
C MET A 1 -10.12 -15.36 14.59
N ASN A 2 -9.62 -14.20 15.03
CA ASN A 2 -9.34 -13.08 14.13
C ASN A 2 -7.95 -13.22 13.49
N VAL A 3 -7.86 -12.96 12.19
CA VAL A 3 -6.61 -12.92 11.43
C VAL A 3 -6.54 -11.61 10.66
N TYR A 4 -5.39 -10.95 10.71
CA TYR A 4 -5.12 -9.70 10.02
C TYR A 4 -4.06 -9.96 8.94
N VAL A 5 -4.40 -9.69 7.69
CA VAL A 5 -3.48 -9.83 6.55
C VAL A 5 -3.04 -8.45 6.13
N VAL A 6 -1.74 -8.19 6.16
CA VAL A 6 -1.14 -6.94 5.68
C VAL A 6 -0.52 -7.19 4.32
N GLU A 7 -0.85 -6.33 3.37
CA GLU A 7 -0.35 -6.38 2.02
C GLU A 7 0.27 -5.04 1.63
N TYR A 8 1.32 -5.12 0.82
CA TYR A 8 1.91 -3.99 0.14
C TYR A 8 1.77 -4.17 -1.36
N SER A 9 1.52 -3.07 -2.07
CA SER A 9 1.57 -3.03 -3.52
C SER A 9 2.20 -1.74 -4.00
N THR A 10 3.08 -1.86 -4.99
CA THR A 10 3.62 -0.73 -5.74
C THR A 10 3.31 -0.89 -7.22
N CYS A 11 3.00 0.20 -7.90
CA CYS A 11 3.02 0.19 -9.34
C CYS A 11 3.45 1.50 -10.00
N VAL A 12 4.07 1.38 -11.17
CA VAL A 12 4.27 2.52 -12.07
C VAL A 12 3.08 2.60 -13.02
N GLU A 13 2.30 3.67 -12.88
CA GLU A 13 1.25 4.06 -13.80
C GLU A 13 1.84 4.99 -14.86
N ILE A 14 1.52 4.73 -16.12
CA ILE A 14 1.88 5.54 -17.26
C ILE A 14 0.61 6.24 -17.71
N ASP A 15 0.71 7.55 -17.84
CA ASP A 15 -0.36 8.41 -18.31
C ASP A 15 0.14 9.07 -19.61
N TYR A 16 -0.46 8.74 -20.73
CA TYR A 16 -0.21 9.38 -22.01
C TYR A 16 -1.55 9.89 -22.56
N PRO A 17 -1.57 11.00 -23.31
CA PRO A 17 -2.81 11.56 -23.85
C PRO A 17 -3.67 10.56 -24.65
N LEU A 18 -3.06 9.52 -25.22
CA LEU A 18 -3.72 8.52 -26.06
C LEU A 18 -3.92 7.16 -25.38
N TYR A 19 -3.28 6.91 -24.23
CA TYR A 19 -3.43 5.65 -23.48
C TYR A 19 -2.94 5.81 -22.04
N SER A 20 -3.58 5.10 -21.11
CA SER A 20 -3.09 4.94 -19.75
C SER A 20 -2.92 3.46 -19.42
N GLY A 21 -1.97 3.14 -18.55
CA GLY A 21 -1.67 1.74 -18.23
C GLY A 21 -0.77 1.58 -17.00
N LYS A 22 -0.66 0.35 -16.51
CA LYS A 22 0.22 0.00 -15.38
C LYS A 22 1.34 -0.90 -15.88
N ARG A 23 2.59 -0.44 -15.77
CA ARG A 23 3.76 -1.12 -16.38
C ARG A 23 4.40 -2.14 -15.45
N GLU A 24 4.60 -1.75 -14.20
CA GLU A 24 5.29 -2.58 -13.21
C GLU A 24 4.37 -2.65 -12.02
N ARG A 25 3.79 -3.82 -11.72
CA ARG A 25 2.99 -4.03 -10.52
C ARG A 25 3.66 -5.09 -9.67
N GLN A 26 4.14 -4.70 -8.51
CA GLN A 26 4.61 -5.62 -7.50
C GLN A 26 3.62 -5.63 -6.34
N SER A 27 3.33 -6.80 -5.82
CA SER A 27 2.51 -6.96 -4.61
C SER A 27 3.06 -8.08 -3.78
N CYS A 28 3.11 -7.87 -2.47
CA CYS A 28 3.52 -8.88 -1.51
C CYS A 28 2.62 -8.86 -0.27
N THR A 29 2.53 -10.02 0.38
CA THR A 29 2.00 -10.11 1.74
C THR A 29 3.12 -9.75 2.70
N VAL A 30 2.95 -8.65 3.44
CA VAL A 30 3.88 -8.24 4.50
C VAL A 30 3.81 -9.24 5.66
N GLY A 31 2.61 -9.73 5.97
CA GLY A 31 2.43 -10.81 6.92
C GLY A 31 0.98 -11.09 7.29
N VAL A 32 0.82 -12.15 8.08
CA VAL A 32 -0.47 -12.63 8.61
C VAL A 32 -0.36 -12.67 10.13
N PHE A 33 -1.26 -11.98 10.81
CA PHE A 33 -1.15 -11.70 12.25
C PHE A 33 -2.43 -12.06 13.00
N SER A 34 -2.30 -12.61 14.19
CA SER A 34 -3.45 -12.94 15.05
C SER A 34 -4.02 -11.73 15.80
N SER A 35 -3.38 -10.56 15.74
CA SER A 35 -3.86 -9.35 16.40
C SER A 35 -3.60 -8.09 15.59
N ARG A 36 -4.51 -7.11 15.74
CA ARG A 36 -4.41 -5.79 15.10
C ARG A 36 -3.13 -5.07 15.51
N LEU A 37 -2.73 -5.19 16.79
CA LEU A 37 -1.51 -4.56 17.30
C LEU A 37 -0.24 -5.11 16.61
N LYS A 38 -0.14 -6.43 16.41
CA LYS A 38 0.99 -7.04 15.70
C LYS A 38 1.01 -6.61 14.24
N ALA A 39 -0.14 -6.54 13.59
CA ALA A 39 -0.25 -6.06 12.22
C ALA A 39 0.19 -4.58 12.08
N LYS A 40 -0.23 -3.70 12.99
CA LYS A 40 0.22 -2.29 13.03
C LYS A 40 1.73 -2.18 13.18
N ARG A 41 2.34 -2.93 14.11
CA ARG A 41 3.79 -2.95 14.29
C ARG A 41 4.52 -3.44 13.06
N ALA A 42 4.01 -4.49 12.40
CA ALA A 42 4.60 -5.00 11.17
C ALA A 42 4.56 -3.97 10.03
N ILE A 43 3.51 -3.15 9.93
CA ILE A 43 3.43 -2.05 8.95
C ILE A 43 4.55 -1.02 9.21
N VAL A 44 4.72 -0.59 10.47
CA VAL A 44 5.79 0.35 10.86
C VAL A 44 7.16 -0.22 10.48
N THR A 45 7.46 -1.46 10.91
CA THR A 45 8.73 -2.12 10.60
C THR A 45 8.93 -2.30 9.09
N PHE A 46 7.86 -2.63 8.36
CA PHE A 46 7.93 -2.77 6.90
C PHE A 46 8.33 -1.45 6.23
N VAL A 47 7.71 -0.33 6.62
CA VAL A 47 8.02 1.00 6.07
C VAL A 47 9.40 1.50 6.51
N GLU A 48 9.85 1.20 7.74
CA GLU A 48 11.17 1.60 8.24
C GLU A 48 12.33 0.81 7.63
N SER A 49 12.16 -0.51 7.52
CA SER A 49 13.30 -1.42 7.38
C SER A 49 13.41 -2.02 5.98
N PHE A 50 12.32 -2.03 5.19
CA PHE A 50 12.34 -2.58 3.84
C PHE A 50 12.47 -1.43 2.85
N GLY A 51 13.62 -1.36 2.17
CA GLY A 51 13.88 -0.39 1.09
C GLY A 51 13.06 -0.62 -0.19
N ILE A 52 11.87 -1.21 -0.06
CA ILE A 52 10.89 -1.43 -1.12
C ILE A 52 9.83 -0.31 -1.10
N CYS A 53 9.64 0.36 0.05
CA CYS A 53 8.81 1.55 0.19
C CYS A 53 9.64 2.78 -0.18
N ASP A 54 9.50 3.28 -1.41
CA ASP A 54 10.23 4.47 -1.87
C ASP A 54 9.42 5.75 -1.65
N VAL A 55 8.08 5.64 -1.62
CA VAL A 55 7.16 6.79 -1.57
C VAL A 55 6.51 6.94 -0.19
N ILE A 56 6.03 5.85 0.40
CA ILE A 56 5.38 5.87 1.71
C ILE A 56 6.44 6.05 2.80
N LYS A 57 6.25 7.04 3.67
CA LYS A 57 7.08 7.28 4.85
C LYS A 57 6.32 7.01 6.13
N LEU A 58 7.05 6.84 7.24
CA LEU A 58 6.45 6.67 8.57
C LEU A 58 5.46 7.78 8.94
N SER A 59 5.79 9.02 8.58
CA SER A 59 4.93 10.19 8.81
C SER A 59 3.58 10.12 8.12
N ASP A 60 3.43 9.24 7.12
CA ASP A 60 2.20 9.04 6.38
C ASP A 60 1.26 8.01 7.03
N LEU A 61 1.71 7.35 8.10
CA LEU A 61 0.98 6.27 8.76
C LEU A 61 0.16 6.78 9.93
N ASP A 62 -1.13 7.05 9.70
CA ASP A 62 -2.09 7.23 10.79
C ASP A 62 -2.69 5.88 11.22
N LEU A 63 -1.91 5.13 12.00
CA LEU A 63 -2.33 3.81 12.49
C LEU A 63 -3.26 3.90 13.69
N GLU A 64 -3.25 5.00 14.45
CA GLU A 64 -4.08 5.16 15.65
C GLU A 64 -5.57 5.20 15.26
N SER A 65 -5.92 6.00 14.25
CA SER A 65 -7.30 6.15 13.76
C SER A 65 -7.81 4.99 12.90
N LEU A 66 -6.91 4.10 12.44
CA LEU A 66 -7.20 3.07 11.44
C LEU A 66 -8.25 2.04 11.88
N VAL A 67 -9.50 2.17 11.45
CA VAL A 67 -10.56 1.16 11.69
C VAL A 67 -10.47 0.02 10.66
N VAL A 68 -10.48 -1.23 11.13
CA VAL A 68 -10.44 -2.42 10.26
C VAL A 68 -11.66 -3.28 10.53
N GLU A 69 -12.57 -3.28 9.57
CA GLU A 69 -13.83 -4.04 9.62
C GLU A 69 -13.63 -5.50 9.23
N ASP A 70 -14.56 -6.35 9.68
CA ASP A 70 -14.55 -7.78 9.36
C ASP A 70 -14.76 -7.99 7.85
N TYR A 71 -13.90 -8.82 7.26
CA TYR A 71 -13.90 -9.22 5.84
C TYR A 71 -13.73 -8.05 4.85
N THR A 72 -13.37 -6.87 5.33
CA THR A 72 -13.10 -5.69 4.51
C THR A 72 -11.61 -5.45 4.38
N LYS A 73 -11.18 -5.06 3.17
CA LYS A 73 -9.81 -4.63 2.90
C LYS A 73 -9.72 -3.11 3.09
N THR A 74 -9.15 -2.69 4.21
CA THR A 74 -8.92 -1.29 4.53
C THR A 74 -7.60 -0.81 3.92
N ILE A 75 -7.61 0.34 3.25
CA ILE A 75 -6.39 1.04 2.82
C ILE A 75 -5.81 1.75 4.04
N VAL A 76 -4.58 1.39 4.42
CA VAL A 76 -3.86 2.04 5.52
C VAL A 76 -3.27 3.36 5.04
N VAL A 77 -2.62 3.31 3.88
CA VAL A 77 -2.02 4.47 3.24
C VAL A 77 -1.95 4.20 1.74
N HIS A 78 -2.13 5.25 0.96
CA HIS A 78 -1.88 5.24 -0.48
C HIS A 78 -1.21 6.56 -0.86
N LYS A 79 -0.05 6.47 -1.50
CA LYS A 79 0.73 7.62 -1.94
C LYS A 79 1.05 7.50 -3.41
N LYS A 80 1.15 8.67 -4.05
CA LYS A 80 1.49 8.84 -5.46
C LYS A 80 2.67 9.80 -5.56
N GLN A 81 3.70 9.44 -6.32
CA GLN A 81 4.84 10.29 -6.62
C GLN A 81 4.98 10.47 -8.13
N PHE A 82 5.15 11.71 -8.57
CA PHE A 82 5.48 12.03 -9.95
C PHE A 82 6.89 11.53 -10.27
N LEU A 83 7.03 10.79 -11.38
CA LEU A 83 8.33 10.28 -11.82
C LEU A 83 8.85 11.05 -13.04
N ASP A 84 8.01 11.25 -14.05
CA ASP A 84 8.45 11.77 -15.35
C ASP A 84 7.31 12.52 -16.07
N GLN A 85 7.69 13.43 -16.96
CA GLN A 85 6.81 14.19 -17.85
C GLN A 85 7.09 13.88 -19.32
N ASN A 86 6.08 14.10 -20.15
CA ASN A 86 6.21 14.10 -21.60
C ASN A 86 6.87 15.40 -22.06
N SER A 87 7.33 15.42 -23.32
CA SER A 87 7.97 16.60 -23.92
C SER A 87 7.02 17.80 -24.04
N ASP A 88 5.70 17.56 -24.01
CA ASP A 88 4.65 18.59 -24.01
C ASP A 88 4.30 19.11 -22.60
N GLY A 89 4.99 18.62 -21.56
CA GLY A 89 4.75 18.99 -20.17
C GLY A 89 3.59 18.25 -19.48
N THR A 90 2.90 17.35 -20.18
CA THR A 90 1.91 16.46 -19.55
C THR A 90 2.61 15.42 -18.68
N VAL A 91 1.93 14.92 -17.64
CA VAL A 91 2.53 13.87 -16.81
C VAL A 91 2.61 12.57 -17.60
N LYS A 92 3.78 11.94 -17.59
CA LYS A 92 4.05 10.70 -18.29
C LYS A 92 3.92 9.48 -17.39
N SER A 93 4.39 9.58 -16.15
CA SER A 93 4.29 8.46 -15.21
C SER A 93 4.32 8.86 -13.75
N TYR A 94 3.71 7.99 -12.95
CA TYR A 94 3.64 8.08 -11.52
C TYR A 94 3.98 6.75 -10.86
N ARG A 95 4.65 6.80 -9.72
CA ARG A 95 4.73 5.66 -8.80
C ARG A 95 3.58 5.73 -7.81
N HIS A 96 2.89 4.63 -7.63
CA HIS A 96 1.86 4.43 -6.62
C HIS A 96 2.33 3.39 -5.62
N GLU A 97 2.18 3.67 -4.35
CA GLU A 97 2.40 2.70 -3.28
C GLU A 97 1.18 2.67 -2.38
N ALA A 98 0.78 1.47 -1.96
CA ALA A 98 -0.32 1.28 -1.03
C ALA A 98 0.00 0.16 -0.04
N ILE A 99 -0.34 0.39 1.22
CA ILE A 99 -0.40 -0.64 2.26
C ILE A 99 -1.86 -0.85 2.61
N LYS A 100 -2.26 -2.11 2.68
CA LYS A 100 -3.64 -2.53 2.97
C LYS A 100 -3.63 -3.50 4.13
N ILE A 101 -4.70 -3.50 4.91
CA ILE A 101 -4.96 -4.47 5.96
C ILE A 101 -6.36 -5.03 5.80
N ALA A 102 -6.49 -6.34 5.89
CA ALA A 102 -7.78 -7.02 5.93
C ALA A 102 -7.91 -7.81 7.23
N LYS A 103 -9.11 -7.84 7.80
CA LYS A 103 -9.44 -8.68 8.97
C LYS A 103 -10.35 -9.82 8.52
N TYR A 104 -10.03 -11.04 8.91
CA TYR A 104 -10.82 -12.24 8.64
C TYR A 104 -11.16 -12.92 9.97
N LYS A 105 -12.38 -13.47 10.10
CA LYS A 105 -12.68 -14.45 11.16
C LYS A 105 -12.56 -15.84 10.57
N LEU A 106 -11.64 -16.63 11.12
CA LEU A 106 -11.54 -18.07 10.86
C LEU A 106 -12.40 -18.82 11.88
N ASN A 107 -13.13 -19.83 11.42
CA ASN A 107 -14.10 -20.66 12.16
C ASN A 107 -15.51 -20.06 12.30
N GLU A 108 -16.09 -19.57 11.20
CA GLU A 108 -17.55 -19.57 11.05
C GLU A 108 -18.00 -20.89 10.43
#